data_AF-H1KXX5-F1
#
_entry.id   AF-H1KXX5-F1
#
_cell.length_a   1.000
_cell.length_b   1.000
_cell.length_c   1.000
_cell.angle_alpha   90.00
_cell.angle_beta   90.00
_cell.angle_gamma   90.00
#
_symmetry.space_group_name_H-M   'P 1'
#
loop_
_entity.id
_entity.type
_entity.pdbx_description
1 polymer ?
#
loop_
_entity_poly.entity_id
_entity_poly.type
_entity_poly.pdbx_seq_one_letter_code
_entity_poly.pdbx_strand_id
1 'polypeptide(L)'
;MGFLDKILAVLVSILMIGLTIYTGIQIELYTYIKLENLSLLEDLNFTDSMFVDELNKTFKIYPKMNKFPRNYYEVADRMYPDVKVKNIKSLYTILKNIKLPAYKKEYYDCSEASCQLEWILEGYGFKSYIAESPNPPPGNNLSNAGHMWVIVGLDNGDLVAIESTYLTKNHYHPPGIIMGNNRKYLEYSYLYQMYLDYLNKYLNGNYILPKNFDDFIGHYLNPPIDDNYLNALSDYYYNPSKLYDNPEEYVLGEKHGNVIYYIPISQFDWWNHPENKNIKELFENN
;
A
#
# COMPACT_ATOMS: atom_id res chain seq x y z
N MET A 1 -61.85 -30.01 2.22
CA MET A 1 -61.08 -28.85 2.68
C MET A 1 -61.81 -27.59 2.28
N GLY A 2 -62.10 -26.72 3.25
CA GLY A 2 -62.63 -25.40 2.95
C GLY A 2 -61.69 -24.66 2.01
N PHE A 3 -62.20 -23.67 1.29
CA PHE A 3 -61.40 -22.88 0.34
C PHE A 3 -60.13 -22.32 1.00
N LEU A 4 -60.24 -21.93 2.28
CA LEU A 4 -59.13 -21.44 3.10
C LEU A 4 -58.06 -22.51 3.38
N ASP A 5 -58.46 -23.75 3.69
CA ASP A 5 -57.52 -24.84 3.98
C ASP A 5 -56.70 -25.22 2.73
N LYS A 6 -57.34 -25.14 1.55
CA LYS A 6 -56.66 -25.39 0.27
C LYS A 6 -55.65 -24.28 -0.03
N ILE A 7 -56.00 -23.02 0.23
CA ILE A 7 -55.08 -21.89 0.08
C ILE A 7 -53.90 -22.04 1.03
N LEU A 8 -54.15 -22.37 2.30
CA LEU A 8 -53.10 -22.53 3.31
C LEU A 8 -52.16 -23.69 2.95
N ALA A 9 -52.70 -24.83 2.51
CA ALA A 9 -51.89 -25.97 2.07
C ALA A 9 -50.99 -25.61 0.88
N VAL A 10 -51.49 -24.81 -0.08
CA VAL A 10 -50.69 -24.33 -1.22
C VAL A 10 -49.59 -23.38 -0.75
N LEU A 11 -49.88 -22.44 0.15
CA LEU A 11 -48.89 -21.49 0.67
C LEU A 11 -47.79 -22.19 1.47
N VAL A 12 -48.14 -23.16 2.32
CA VAL A 12 -47.14 -23.96 3.06
C VAL A 12 -46.29 -24.78 2.10
N SER A 13 -46.89 -25.33 1.04
CA SER A 13 -46.15 -26.09 0.03
C SER A 13 -45.15 -25.20 -0.72
N ILE A 14 -45.56 -23.98 -1.09
CA ILE A 14 -44.66 -22.99 -1.73
C ILE A 14 -43.53 -22.59 -0.78
N LEU A 15 -43.83 -22.34 0.50
CA LEU A 15 -42.82 -22.00 1.51
C LEU A 15 -41.80 -23.13 1.69
N MET A 16 -42.27 -24.38 1.76
CA MET A 16 -41.40 -25.56 1.91
C MET A 16 -40.54 -25.79 0.67
N ILE A 17 -41.09 -25.57 -0.53
CA ILE A 17 -40.31 -25.60 -1.78
C ILE A 17 -39.25 -24.49 -1.77
N GLY A 18 -39.62 -23.27 -1.37
CA GLY A 18 -38.70 -22.13 -1.26
C GLY A 18 -37.57 -22.37 -0.28
N LEU A 19 -37.88 -22.92 0.91
CA LEU A 19 -36.87 -23.30 1.91
C LEU A 19 -35.95 -24.40 1.40
N THR A 20 -36.49 -25.42 0.73
CA THR A 20 -35.68 -26.52 0.17
C THR A 20 -34.72 -26.01 -0.91
N ILE A 21 -35.19 -25.14 -1.81
CA ILE A 21 -34.36 -24.49 -2.84
C ILE A 21 -33.30 -23.59 -2.18
N TYR A 22 -33.68 -22.78 -1.19
CA TYR A 22 -32.75 -21.90 -0.49
C TYR A 22 -31.65 -22.70 0.24
N THR A 23 -32.01 -23.76 0.97
CA THR A 23 -31.01 -24.62 1.64
C THR A 23 -30.14 -25.36 0.64
N GLY A 24 -30.70 -25.80 -0.51
CA GLY A 24 -29.93 -26.44 -1.57
C GLY A 24 -28.89 -25.50 -2.17
N ILE A 25 -29.27 -24.25 -2.46
CA ILE A 25 -28.36 -23.22 -2.98
C ILE A 25 -27.28 -22.87 -1.95
N GLN A 26 -27.61 -22.75 -0.66
CA GLN A 26 -26.61 -22.46 0.38
C GLN A 26 -25.63 -23.63 0.59
N ILE A 27 -26.10 -24.88 0.49
CA ILE A 27 -25.25 -26.07 0.55
C ILE A 27 -24.36 -26.17 -0.68
N GLU A 28 -24.87 -25.88 -1.89
CA GLU A 28 -24.06 -25.81 -3.11
C GLU A 28 -23.03 -24.69 -3.05
N LEU A 29 -23.38 -23.49 -2.56
CA LEU A 29 -22.43 -22.38 -2.39
C LEU A 29 -21.34 -22.73 -1.36
N TYR A 30 -21.71 -23.31 -0.22
CA TYR A 30 -20.75 -23.71 0.81
C TYR A 30 -19.84 -24.84 0.31
N THR A 31 -20.36 -25.79 -0.46
CA THR A 31 -19.58 -26.90 -1.02
C THR A 31 -18.67 -26.41 -2.16
N TYR A 32 -19.13 -25.48 -2.99
CA TYR A 32 -18.34 -24.82 -4.03
C TYR A 32 -17.18 -24.02 -3.41
N ILE A 33 -17.45 -23.15 -2.43
CA ILE A 33 -16.42 -22.37 -1.72
C ILE A 33 -15.43 -23.28 -0.97
N LYS A 34 -15.90 -24.38 -0.38
CA LYS A 34 -15.03 -25.34 0.31
C LYS A 34 -14.16 -26.13 -0.67
N LEU A 35 -14.68 -26.51 -1.85
CA LEU A 35 -13.92 -27.20 -2.89
C LEU A 35 -12.93 -26.26 -3.60
N GLU A 36 -13.31 -25.00 -3.84
CA GLU A 36 -12.42 -23.99 -4.42
C GLU A 36 -11.24 -23.67 -3.47
N ASN A 37 -11.50 -23.59 -2.16
CA ASN A 37 -10.44 -23.44 -1.15
C ASN A 37 -9.59 -24.72 -0.94
N LEU A 38 -10.15 -25.91 -1.16
CA LEU A 38 -9.40 -27.18 -1.10
C LEU A 38 -8.53 -27.38 -2.35
N SER A 39 -8.97 -26.95 -3.54
CA SER A 39 -8.09 -26.90 -4.73
C SER A 39 -6.99 -25.83 -4.59
N LEU A 40 -7.23 -24.77 -3.82
CA LEU A 40 -6.23 -23.75 -3.47
C LEU A 40 -5.17 -24.24 -2.46
N LEU A 41 -5.41 -25.36 -1.77
CA LEU A 41 -4.52 -25.93 -0.77
C LEU A 41 -3.80 -27.22 -1.22
N GLU A 42 -4.17 -27.79 -2.35
CA GLU A 42 -3.46 -28.93 -2.96
C GLU A 42 -2.39 -28.52 -4.01
N ASP A 43 -2.34 -27.24 -4.42
CA ASP A 43 -1.41 -26.75 -5.47
C ASP A 43 -0.15 -26.00 -4.96
N LEU A 44 0.16 -25.96 -3.66
CA LEU A 44 1.41 -25.37 -3.16
C LEU A 44 2.19 -26.29 -2.20
N ASN A 45 2.36 -27.53 -2.63
CA ASN A 45 3.54 -28.33 -2.28
C ASN A 45 4.37 -28.53 -3.55
N PHE A 46 5.28 -27.59 -3.83
CA PHE A 46 6.46 -27.91 -4.64
C PHE A 46 7.66 -27.04 -4.23
N THR A 47 8.70 -27.75 -3.83
CA THR A 47 10.08 -27.30 -3.75
C THR A 47 10.60 -26.96 -5.15
N ASP A 48 11.00 -25.71 -5.41
CA ASP A 48 12.34 -25.39 -5.91
C ASP A 48 12.60 -23.86 -5.98
N SER A 49 13.81 -23.49 -5.61
CA SER A 49 14.50 -22.19 -5.76
C SER A 49 13.69 -20.92 -6.10
N MET A 50 13.24 -20.18 -5.08
CA MET A 50 12.84 -18.79 -5.27
C MET A 50 14.03 -17.87 -4.94
N PHE A 51 14.81 -17.56 -5.98
CA PHE A 51 15.73 -16.41 -6.18
C PHE A 51 16.79 -16.65 -7.30
N VAL A 52 16.65 -17.71 -8.12
CA VAL A 52 17.54 -17.91 -9.28
C VAL A 52 16.91 -17.41 -10.59
N ASP A 53 15.58 -17.52 -10.76
CA ASP A 53 14.93 -17.16 -12.03
C ASP A 53 14.59 -15.67 -12.20
N GLU A 54 14.65 -14.86 -11.15
CA GLU A 54 14.55 -13.39 -11.28
C GLU A 54 15.77 -12.75 -11.93
N LEU A 55 16.88 -13.48 -12.10
CA LEU A 55 18.02 -13.02 -12.89
C LEU A 55 17.72 -12.93 -14.40
N ASN A 56 16.61 -13.51 -14.89
CA ASN A 56 16.31 -13.63 -16.31
C ASN A 56 15.13 -12.78 -16.81
N LYS A 57 14.45 -12.01 -15.95
CA LYS A 57 13.52 -10.96 -16.42
C LYS A 57 14.30 -9.65 -16.62
N THR A 58 14.64 -9.32 -17.85
CA THR A 58 14.95 -7.94 -18.26
C THR A 58 13.71 -7.09 -17.95
N PHE A 59 13.74 -6.12 -17.03
CA PHE A 59 14.54 -4.89 -17.09
C PHE A 59 14.95 -4.30 -15.73
N LYS A 60 16.17 -3.73 -15.67
CA LYS A 60 16.54 -2.43 -15.09
C LYS A 60 17.60 -1.80 -16.01
N ILE A 61 17.48 -0.52 -16.38
CA ILE A 61 18.47 0.15 -17.26
C ILE A 61 19.15 1.31 -16.52
N TYR A 62 19.81 0.99 -15.41
CA TYR A 62 20.83 1.81 -14.73
C TYR A 62 22.02 0.93 -14.34
N PRO A 63 23.23 1.48 -14.10
CA PRO A 63 24.34 0.69 -13.57
C PRO A 63 23.92 0.03 -12.26
N LYS A 64 24.07 -1.30 -12.14
CA LYS A 64 23.75 -2.02 -10.90
C LYS A 64 24.60 -1.46 -9.76
N MET A 65 23.97 -0.95 -8.71
CA MET A 65 24.69 -0.72 -7.47
C MET A 65 25.05 -2.05 -6.80
N ASN A 66 26.21 -2.10 -6.15
CA ASN A 66 26.69 -3.27 -5.41
C ASN A 66 26.72 -3.05 -3.88
N LYS A 67 26.68 -1.79 -3.42
CA LYS A 67 26.69 -1.38 -2.00
C LYS A 67 26.21 0.07 -1.87
N PHE A 68 25.51 0.44 -0.79
CA PHE A 68 25.12 1.83 -0.57
C PHE A 68 26.34 2.76 -0.50
N PRO A 69 26.21 4.03 -0.93
CA PRO A 69 27.27 5.02 -0.77
C PRO A 69 27.64 5.21 0.70
N ARG A 70 28.95 5.39 1.00
CA ARG A 70 29.45 5.50 2.39
C ARG A 70 28.81 6.63 3.21
N ASN A 71 28.35 7.69 2.54
CA ASN A 71 27.78 8.90 3.16
C ASN A 71 26.27 9.04 2.88
N TYR A 72 25.56 7.92 2.68
CA TYR A 72 24.15 7.88 2.28
C TYR A 72 23.27 8.85 3.08
N TYR A 73 23.20 8.70 4.41
CA TYR A 73 22.40 9.58 5.27
C TYR A 73 23.00 10.96 5.51
N GLU A 74 24.34 11.10 5.53
CA GLU A 74 25.00 12.40 5.67
C GLU A 74 24.66 13.36 4.51
N VAL A 75 24.47 12.84 3.30
CA VAL A 75 23.99 13.65 2.17
C VAL A 75 22.54 14.09 2.39
N ALA A 76 21.68 13.23 2.94
CA ALA A 76 20.30 13.61 3.28
C ALA A 76 20.26 14.77 4.27
N ASP A 77 21.02 14.65 5.36
CA ASP A 77 21.11 15.66 6.44
C ASP A 77 21.58 17.03 5.92
N ARG A 78 22.44 17.04 4.90
CA ARG A 78 22.91 18.29 4.27
C ARG A 78 21.91 18.88 3.29
N MET A 79 21.07 18.05 2.67
CA MET A 79 20.12 18.46 1.64
C MET A 79 18.81 18.99 2.20
N TYR A 80 18.34 18.41 3.32
CA TYR A 80 17.05 18.72 3.89
C TYR A 80 17.22 19.39 5.26
N PRO A 81 16.45 20.46 5.55
CA PRO A 81 16.55 21.13 6.84
C PRO A 81 15.90 20.29 7.94
N ASP A 82 16.63 20.05 9.03
CA ASP A 82 16.05 19.39 10.21
C ASP A 82 14.85 20.15 10.75
N VAL A 83 13.74 19.43 10.89
CA VAL A 83 12.48 19.97 11.35
C VAL A 83 12.44 19.94 12.86
N LYS A 84 12.30 21.11 13.48
CA LYS A 84 12.30 21.25 14.94
C LYS A 84 11.16 20.51 15.65
N VAL A 85 10.02 20.33 14.98
CA VAL A 85 8.83 19.68 15.55
C VAL A 85 8.32 18.63 14.56
N LYS A 86 8.47 17.36 14.91
CA LYS A 86 8.17 16.20 14.06
C LYS A 86 6.75 15.70 14.35
N ASN A 87 5.77 16.55 14.06
CA ASN A 87 4.34 16.25 14.21
C ASN A 87 3.64 16.06 12.86
N ILE A 88 2.37 15.65 12.90
CA ILE A 88 1.58 15.38 11.69
C ILE A 88 1.49 16.58 10.73
N LYS A 89 1.44 17.83 11.24
CA LYS A 89 1.34 19.03 10.41
C LYS A 89 2.64 19.33 9.67
N SER A 90 3.78 19.16 10.34
CA SER A 90 5.10 19.29 9.70
C SER A 90 5.28 18.21 8.64
N LEU A 91 4.97 16.95 8.97
CA LEU A 91 5.02 15.82 8.04
C LEU A 91 4.14 16.07 6.81
N TYR A 92 2.87 16.45 7.00
CA TYR A 92 1.94 16.81 5.93
C TYR A 92 2.49 17.90 5.01
N THR A 93 3.08 18.95 5.59
CA THR A 93 3.61 20.09 4.83
C THR A 93 4.79 19.67 3.97
N ILE A 94 5.68 18.81 4.48
CA ILE A 94 6.82 18.27 3.75
C ILE A 94 6.33 17.38 2.60
N LEU A 95 5.47 16.40 2.91
CA LEU A 95 4.96 15.44 1.93
C LEU A 95 4.20 16.11 0.77
N LYS A 96 3.52 17.24 1.01
CA LYS A 96 2.88 18.02 -0.06
C LYS A 96 3.83 18.62 -1.09
N ASN A 97 5.10 18.78 -0.73
CA ASN A 97 6.12 19.38 -1.58
C ASN A 97 7.11 18.35 -2.15
N ILE A 98 7.05 17.09 -1.70
CA ILE A 98 7.86 16.01 -2.25
C ILE A 98 7.23 15.52 -3.54
N LYS A 99 8.01 15.48 -4.61
CA LYS A 99 7.63 14.87 -5.88
C LYS A 99 8.73 13.91 -6.33
N LEU A 100 8.43 12.62 -6.23
CA LEU A 100 9.34 11.55 -6.61
C LEU A 100 9.33 11.35 -8.14
N PRO A 101 10.37 10.69 -8.70
CA PRO A 101 10.37 10.22 -10.07
C PRO A 101 9.10 9.46 -10.48
N ALA A 102 8.88 9.34 -11.79
CA ALA A 102 7.71 8.63 -12.30
C ALA A 102 7.76 7.14 -11.93
N TYR A 103 6.67 6.63 -11.37
CA TYR A 103 6.49 5.21 -11.09
C TYR A 103 6.55 4.42 -12.39
N LYS A 104 7.40 3.40 -12.41
CA LYS A 104 7.48 2.41 -13.46
C LYS A 104 7.81 1.07 -12.83
N LYS A 105 6.85 0.13 -12.94
CA LYS A 105 6.98 -1.24 -12.46
C LYS A 105 8.32 -1.84 -12.91
N GLU A 106 9.03 -2.53 -12.01
CA GLU A 106 10.32 -3.17 -12.26
C GLU A 106 11.47 -2.18 -12.60
N TYR A 107 11.34 -0.89 -12.29
CA TYR A 107 12.35 0.12 -12.62
C TYR A 107 12.50 1.22 -11.58
N TYR A 108 11.39 1.88 -11.26
CA TYR A 108 11.26 2.81 -10.15
C TYR A 108 9.87 2.55 -9.58
N ASP A 109 9.75 1.51 -8.76
CA ASP A 109 8.48 1.04 -8.24
C ASP A 109 8.36 1.31 -6.73
N CYS A 110 7.55 0.52 -6.02
CA CYS A 110 7.23 0.77 -4.62
C CYS A 110 8.46 0.71 -3.71
N SER A 111 9.45 -0.12 -4.01
CA SER A 111 10.68 -0.23 -3.20
C SER A 111 11.58 0.98 -3.41
N GLU A 112 11.87 1.38 -4.65
CA GLU A 112 12.68 2.60 -4.91
C GLU A 112 11.97 3.86 -4.40
N ALA A 113 10.66 3.98 -4.63
CA ALA A 113 9.89 5.12 -4.13
C ALA A 113 9.93 5.22 -2.61
N SER A 114 9.81 4.09 -1.91
CA SER A 114 9.86 4.05 -0.45
C SER A 114 11.25 4.31 0.10
N CYS A 115 12.30 3.77 -0.51
CA CYS A 115 13.67 4.09 -0.12
C CYS A 115 14.04 5.56 -0.35
N GLN A 116 13.61 6.14 -1.48
CA GLN A 116 13.85 7.56 -1.71
C GLN A 116 13.07 8.41 -0.70
N LEU A 117 11.82 8.05 -0.40
CA LEU A 117 11.01 8.79 0.56
C LEU A 117 11.56 8.69 1.98
N GLU A 118 11.92 7.48 2.44
CA GLU A 118 12.59 7.24 3.73
C GLU A 118 13.84 8.13 3.85
N TRP A 119 14.72 8.09 2.86
CA TRP A 119 15.94 8.89 2.85
C TRP A 119 15.68 10.39 2.93
N ILE A 120 14.66 10.90 2.21
CA ILE A 120 14.26 12.31 2.30
C ILE A 120 13.76 12.65 3.71
N LEU A 121 12.91 11.80 4.30
CA LEU A 121 12.30 12.04 5.61
C LEU A 121 13.30 11.95 6.76
N GLU A 122 14.24 11.00 6.72
CA GLU A 122 15.41 10.96 7.63
C GLU A 122 16.23 12.25 7.52
N GLY A 123 16.44 12.77 6.30
CA GLY A 123 17.13 14.06 6.12
C GLY A 123 16.36 15.26 6.71
N TYR A 124 15.03 15.22 6.76
CA TYR A 124 14.22 16.19 7.51
C TYR A 124 14.23 15.94 9.03
N GLY A 125 14.96 14.93 9.50
CA GLY A 125 15.13 14.52 10.88
C GLY A 125 14.05 13.56 11.41
N PHE A 126 13.08 13.14 10.59
CA PHE A 126 12.08 12.18 11.05
C PHE A 126 12.70 10.80 11.17
N LYS A 127 12.35 10.07 12.23
CA LYS A 127 12.59 8.63 12.24
C LYS A 127 11.57 7.96 11.34
N SER A 128 12.04 7.23 10.34
CA SER A 128 11.22 6.51 9.39
C SER A 128 11.71 5.06 9.24
N TYR A 129 10.82 4.25 8.69
CA TYR A 129 11.01 2.83 8.50
C TYR A 129 10.45 2.43 7.16
N ILE A 130 11.13 1.48 6.51
CA ILE A 130 10.59 0.83 5.32
C ILE A 130 9.75 -0.35 5.80
N ALA A 131 8.49 -0.34 5.42
CA ALA A 131 7.52 -1.37 5.74
C ALA A 131 7.24 -2.23 4.51
N GLU A 132 7.03 -3.53 4.74
CA GLU A 132 6.68 -4.50 3.71
C GLU A 132 5.56 -5.42 4.21
N SER A 133 4.69 -5.82 3.28
CA SER A 133 3.76 -6.93 3.50
C SER A 133 3.85 -7.96 2.38
N PRO A 134 3.84 -9.26 2.75
CA PRO A 134 3.75 -10.36 1.81
C PRO A 134 2.30 -10.60 1.36
N ASN A 135 1.35 -9.67 1.50
CA ASN A 135 0.00 -9.79 0.94
C ASN A 135 -0.60 -8.41 0.68
N PRO A 136 -0.99 -8.03 -0.55
CA PRO A 136 -1.61 -6.73 -0.83
C PRO A 136 -2.99 -6.59 -0.15
N PRO A 137 -3.52 -5.35 0.00
CA PRO A 137 -4.86 -5.15 0.53
C PRO A 137 -5.93 -5.80 -0.40
N PRO A 138 -7.12 -6.15 0.15
CA PRO A 138 -8.19 -6.80 -0.60
C PRO A 138 -8.58 -6.05 -1.88
N GLY A 139 -8.85 -6.79 -2.96
CA GLY A 139 -9.22 -6.25 -4.26
C GLY A 139 -8.05 -6.05 -5.24
N ASN A 140 -6.81 -6.32 -4.83
CA ASN A 140 -5.65 -6.41 -5.73
C ASN A 140 -5.25 -7.88 -5.93
N ASN A 141 -5.23 -8.34 -7.19
CA ASN A 141 -4.97 -9.74 -7.54
C ASN A 141 -3.59 -10.23 -7.06
N LEU A 142 -3.62 -11.40 -6.43
CA LEU A 142 -2.50 -12.19 -5.94
C LEU A 142 -1.75 -12.82 -7.11
N SER A 143 -0.59 -12.28 -7.47
CA SER A 143 0.36 -13.05 -8.29
C SER A 143 1.82 -12.85 -7.96
N ASN A 144 2.17 -12.03 -6.96
CA ASN A 144 3.46 -12.00 -6.22
C ASN A 144 3.40 -10.85 -5.21
N ALA A 145 3.11 -11.18 -3.97
CA ALA A 145 3.16 -10.25 -2.86
C ALA A 145 4.56 -9.62 -2.64
N GLY A 146 4.57 -8.41 -2.08
CA GLY A 146 5.79 -7.62 -1.83
C GLY A 146 5.60 -6.15 -2.24
N HIS A 147 4.72 -5.43 -1.55
CA HIS A 147 4.60 -3.97 -1.70
C HIS A 147 5.22 -3.28 -0.50
N MET A 148 5.90 -2.17 -0.77
CA MET A 148 6.66 -1.42 0.22
C MET A 148 6.11 -0.01 0.36
N TRP A 149 6.09 0.47 1.61
CA TRP A 149 5.67 1.81 1.98
C TRP A 149 6.52 2.33 3.13
N VAL A 150 6.28 3.55 3.59
CA VAL A 150 7.04 4.16 4.69
C VAL A 150 6.17 4.32 5.93
N ILE A 151 6.72 3.98 7.09
CA ILE A 151 6.15 4.31 8.39
C ILE A 151 7.01 5.40 9.02
N VAL A 152 6.38 6.46 9.53
CA VAL A 152 7.06 7.61 10.13
C VAL A 152 6.68 7.73 11.60
N GLY A 153 7.69 7.84 12.46
CA GLY A 153 7.51 8.14 13.87
C GLY A 153 7.37 9.65 14.13
N LEU A 154 6.36 10.02 14.89
CA LEU A 154 6.14 11.38 15.36
C LEU A 154 6.68 11.58 16.79
N ASP A 155 6.95 12.83 17.19
CA ASP A 155 7.46 13.17 18.54
C ASP A 155 6.53 12.71 19.67
N ASN A 156 5.23 12.58 19.40
CA ASN A 156 4.24 12.12 20.37
C ASN A 156 4.16 10.58 20.48
N GLY A 157 5.03 9.85 19.78
CA GLY A 157 5.08 8.39 19.76
C GLY A 157 4.13 7.73 18.78
N ASP A 158 3.32 8.49 18.04
CA ASP A 158 2.45 7.93 17.00
C ASP A 158 3.26 7.51 15.77
N LEU A 159 2.79 6.44 15.12
CA LEU A 159 3.27 5.98 13.81
C LEU A 159 2.27 6.38 12.73
N VAL A 160 2.78 6.84 11.59
CA VAL A 160 1.97 7.27 10.44
C VAL A 160 2.43 6.53 9.18
N ALA A 161 1.51 5.86 8.51
CA ALA A 161 1.79 5.15 7.26
C ALA A 161 1.65 6.08 6.05
N ILE A 162 2.64 6.04 5.16
CA ILE A 162 2.75 6.87 3.95
C ILE A 162 2.87 5.98 2.73
N GLU A 163 1.95 6.12 1.78
CA GLU A 163 2.03 5.48 0.47
C GLU A 163 2.96 6.27 -0.44
N SER A 164 4.21 5.82 -0.53
CA SER A 164 5.27 6.48 -1.30
C SER A 164 4.93 6.58 -2.78
N THR A 165 4.23 5.59 -3.35
CA THR A 165 3.87 5.61 -4.77
C THR A 165 2.93 6.77 -5.10
N TYR A 166 2.15 7.25 -4.13
CA TYR A 166 1.30 8.44 -4.28
C TYR A 166 2.07 9.75 -4.35
N LEU A 167 3.39 9.74 -4.16
CA LEU A 167 4.24 10.91 -4.34
C LEU A 167 5.01 10.87 -5.68
N THR A 168 4.81 9.83 -6.49
CA THR A 168 5.44 9.70 -7.81
C THR A 168 4.76 10.59 -8.85
N LYS A 169 5.53 11.10 -9.81
CA LYS A 169 5.08 12.11 -10.79
C LYS A 169 3.79 11.75 -11.55
N ASN A 170 3.60 10.49 -11.89
CA ASN A 170 2.45 9.97 -12.65
C ASN A 170 1.33 9.38 -11.77
N HIS A 171 1.53 9.26 -10.46
CA HIS A 171 0.50 8.88 -9.48
C HIS A 171 0.45 9.89 -8.33
N TYR A 172 0.49 11.18 -8.66
CA TYR A 172 0.72 12.24 -7.67
C TYR A 172 -0.55 12.61 -6.89
N HIS A 173 -0.70 12.03 -5.70
CA HIS A 173 -1.77 12.24 -4.73
C HIS A 173 -1.19 12.64 -3.35
N PRO A 174 -0.49 13.78 -3.26
CA PRO A 174 0.01 14.25 -1.97
C PRO A 174 -1.15 14.48 -0.99
N PRO A 175 -0.94 14.27 0.32
CA PRO A 175 0.33 14.00 0.99
C PRO A 175 0.74 12.52 1.05
N GLY A 176 -0.01 11.59 0.46
CA GLY A 176 0.28 10.14 0.57
C GLY A 176 0.05 9.52 1.96
N ILE A 177 -0.32 10.30 2.98
CA ILE A 177 -0.66 9.78 4.32
C ILE A 177 -1.91 8.89 4.22
N ILE A 178 -1.78 7.64 4.65
CA ILE A 178 -2.87 6.66 4.68
C ILE A 178 -3.78 6.95 5.88
N MET A 179 -5.08 7.02 5.61
CA MET A 179 -6.09 7.13 6.65
C MET A 179 -6.25 5.77 7.37
N GLY A 180 -5.86 5.71 8.64
CA GLY A 180 -6.17 4.55 9.50
C GLY A 180 -7.65 4.48 9.87
N ASN A 181 -8.12 3.30 10.29
CA ASN A 181 -9.54 3.07 10.63
C ASN A 181 -10.08 4.00 11.73
N ASN A 182 -9.23 4.40 12.68
CA ASN A 182 -9.57 5.30 13.78
C ASN A 182 -9.69 6.77 13.36
N ARG A 183 -9.37 7.10 12.10
CA ARG A 183 -9.44 8.43 11.50
C ARG A 183 -8.69 9.53 12.27
N LYS A 184 -7.72 9.17 13.12
CA LYS A 184 -6.99 10.09 14.02
C LYS A 184 -6.33 11.26 13.28
N TYR A 185 -5.92 11.04 12.03
CA TYR A 185 -5.30 12.06 11.16
C TYR A 185 -6.04 12.25 9.82
N LEU A 186 -7.36 12.06 9.81
CA LEU A 186 -8.21 12.17 8.62
C LEU A 186 -7.86 13.41 7.77
N GLU A 187 -7.81 14.60 8.37
CA GLU A 187 -7.58 15.87 7.66
C GLU A 187 -6.24 15.95 6.94
N TYR A 188 -5.28 15.12 7.35
CA TYR A 188 -3.95 15.05 6.76
C TYR A 188 -3.80 13.89 5.77
N SER A 189 -4.84 13.10 5.52
CA SER A 189 -4.78 11.93 4.62
C SER A 189 -4.91 12.29 3.13
N TYR A 190 -4.42 11.41 2.26
CA TYR A 190 -4.61 11.57 0.80
C TYR A 190 -6.08 11.51 0.40
N LEU A 191 -6.89 10.65 1.04
CA LEU A 191 -8.32 10.54 0.76
C LEU A 191 -9.06 11.84 1.08
N TYR A 192 -8.72 12.48 2.20
CA TYR A 192 -9.31 13.76 2.55
C TYR A 192 -8.86 14.87 1.60
N GLN A 193 -7.60 14.85 1.15
CA GLN A 193 -7.15 15.79 0.12
C GLN A 193 -7.90 15.60 -1.21
N MET A 194 -8.15 14.35 -1.63
CA MET A 194 -8.97 14.07 -2.81
C MET A 194 -10.41 14.60 -2.66
N TYR A 195 -10.99 14.50 -1.48
CA TYR A 195 -12.30 15.10 -1.18
C TYR A 195 -12.28 16.63 -1.33
N LEU A 196 -11.28 17.30 -0.74
CA LEU A 196 -11.14 18.75 -0.87
C LEU A 196 -10.92 19.18 -2.33
N ASP A 197 -10.11 18.44 -3.08
CA ASP A 197 -9.84 18.70 -4.50
C ASP A 197 -11.11 18.51 -5.34
N TYR A 198 -11.90 17.49 -5.04
CA TYR A 198 -13.21 17.26 -5.68
C TYR A 198 -14.14 18.45 -5.42
N LEU A 199 -14.30 18.87 -4.16
CA LEU A 199 -15.11 20.03 -3.82
C LEU A 199 -14.64 21.26 -4.60
N ASN A 200 -13.35 21.59 -4.55
CA ASN A 200 -12.79 22.75 -5.25
C ASN A 200 -13.05 22.73 -6.76
N LYS A 201 -12.94 21.55 -7.39
CA LYS A 201 -13.13 21.38 -8.83
C LYS A 201 -14.59 21.58 -9.25
N TYR A 202 -15.54 21.12 -8.45
CA TYR A 202 -16.95 21.05 -8.83
C TYR A 202 -17.84 22.11 -8.16
N LEU A 203 -17.33 22.86 -7.18
CA LEU A 203 -18.07 23.86 -6.39
C LEU A 203 -18.83 24.89 -7.25
N ASN A 204 -18.22 25.34 -8.35
CA ASN A 204 -18.79 26.38 -9.21
C ASN A 204 -19.60 25.82 -10.39
N GLY A 205 -19.80 24.51 -10.47
CA GLY A 205 -20.57 23.85 -11.52
C GLY A 205 -21.95 23.38 -11.07
N ASN A 206 -22.75 22.89 -12.02
CA ASN A 206 -24.07 22.31 -11.74
C ASN A 206 -23.97 20.83 -11.31
N TYR A 207 -23.01 20.51 -10.45
CA TYR A 207 -22.78 19.14 -9.97
C TYR A 207 -23.44 18.92 -8.61
N ILE A 208 -23.94 17.69 -8.38
CA ILE A 208 -24.37 17.26 -7.06
C ILE A 208 -23.11 16.98 -6.25
N LEU A 209 -22.82 17.84 -5.27
CA LEU A 209 -21.68 17.68 -4.38
C LEU A 209 -21.96 16.62 -3.31
N PRO A 210 -20.93 15.88 -2.85
CA PRO A 210 -21.07 15.00 -1.70
C PRO A 210 -21.52 15.78 -0.46
N LYS A 211 -22.39 15.18 0.35
CA LYS A 211 -22.90 15.81 1.58
C LYS A 211 -21.83 16.01 2.64
N ASN A 212 -20.87 15.10 2.69
CA ASN A 212 -19.72 15.08 3.60
C ASN A 212 -18.66 14.11 3.06
N PHE A 213 -17.57 13.94 3.82
CA PHE A 213 -16.48 13.04 3.45
C PHE A 213 -16.93 11.57 3.31
N ASP A 214 -17.82 11.07 4.18
CA ASP A 214 -18.30 9.68 4.12
C ASP A 214 -19.11 9.42 2.84
N ASP A 215 -19.96 10.38 2.46
CA ASP A 215 -20.71 10.34 1.21
C ASP A 215 -19.76 10.35 0.00
N PHE A 216 -18.67 11.13 0.07
CA PHE A 216 -17.65 11.15 -0.97
C PHE A 216 -16.97 9.78 -1.14
N ILE A 217 -16.44 9.19 -0.07
CA ILE A 217 -15.73 7.90 -0.19
C ILE A 217 -16.67 6.73 -0.55
N GLY A 218 -17.94 6.80 -0.16
CA GLY A 218 -18.93 5.76 -0.44
C GLY A 218 -19.62 5.84 -1.81
N HIS A 219 -19.65 7.01 -2.47
CA HIS A 219 -20.42 7.18 -3.71
C HIS A 219 -19.67 7.87 -4.86
N TYR A 220 -18.56 8.56 -4.57
CA TYR A 220 -17.83 9.35 -5.57
C TYR A 220 -16.46 8.78 -5.93
N LEU A 221 -15.94 7.84 -5.13
CA LEU A 221 -14.78 7.03 -5.48
C LEU A 221 -15.19 5.79 -6.27
N ASN A 222 -14.32 5.36 -7.17
CA ASN A 222 -14.51 4.12 -7.93
C ASN A 222 -13.24 3.24 -7.82
N PRO A 223 -13.31 2.08 -7.15
CA PRO A 223 -14.49 1.56 -6.45
C PRO A 223 -14.86 2.39 -5.20
N PRO A 224 -16.13 2.34 -4.75
CA PRO A 224 -16.52 2.84 -3.43
C PRO A 224 -15.69 2.23 -2.31
N ILE A 225 -15.42 3.02 -1.28
CA ILE A 225 -14.71 2.60 -0.08
C ILE A 225 -15.72 2.44 1.07
N ASP A 226 -15.82 1.23 1.61
CA ASP A 226 -16.59 0.92 2.81
C ASP A 226 -15.68 0.70 4.03
N ASP A 227 -16.29 0.49 5.19
CA ASP A 227 -15.55 0.27 6.44
C ASP A 227 -14.71 -1.02 6.41
N ASN A 228 -15.14 -2.05 5.67
CA ASN A 228 -14.36 -3.28 5.52
C ASN A 228 -13.06 -3.01 4.77
N TYR A 229 -13.12 -2.24 3.70
CA TYR A 229 -11.95 -1.80 2.95
C TYR A 229 -11.02 -0.94 3.80
N LEU A 230 -11.57 0.02 4.57
CA LEU A 230 -10.77 0.85 5.47
C LEU A 230 -10.07 0.04 6.56
N ASN A 231 -10.76 -0.94 7.16
CA ASN A 231 -10.15 -1.84 8.13
C ASN A 231 -9.02 -2.65 7.49
N ALA A 232 -9.25 -3.20 6.30
CA ALA A 232 -8.21 -3.95 5.60
C ALA A 232 -7.01 -3.09 5.19
N LEU A 233 -7.22 -1.85 4.77
CA LEU A 233 -6.14 -0.88 4.53
C LEU A 233 -5.38 -0.58 5.83
N SER A 234 -6.10 -0.37 6.93
CA SER A 234 -5.48 -0.08 8.22
C SER A 234 -4.63 -1.26 8.69
N ASP A 235 -5.16 -2.48 8.60
CA ASP A 235 -4.43 -3.70 8.96
C ASP A 235 -3.22 -3.92 8.05
N TYR A 236 -3.35 -3.60 6.76
CA TYR A 236 -2.25 -3.72 5.82
C TYR A 236 -1.13 -2.69 6.08
N TYR A 237 -1.47 -1.40 6.13
CA TYR A 237 -0.50 -0.31 6.20
C TYR A 237 0.06 -0.05 7.60
N TYR A 238 -0.76 -0.19 8.64
CA TYR A 238 -0.35 0.10 10.02
C TYR A 238 0.10 -1.14 10.80
N ASN A 239 -0.05 -2.34 10.24
CA ASN A 239 0.44 -3.57 10.83
C ASN A 239 1.27 -4.38 9.82
N PRO A 240 2.39 -3.81 9.31
CA PRO A 240 3.29 -4.53 8.43
C PRO A 240 3.88 -5.75 9.13
N SER A 241 4.23 -6.75 8.33
CA SER A 241 4.92 -7.94 8.83
C SER A 241 6.27 -7.60 9.47
N LYS A 242 6.95 -6.57 8.93
CA LYS A 242 8.26 -6.10 9.36
C LYS A 242 8.43 -4.62 9.12
N LEU A 243 9.26 -4.03 9.97
CA LEU A 243 9.77 -2.67 9.84
C LEU A 243 11.29 -2.76 9.81
N TYR A 244 11.90 -2.07 8.85
CA TYR A 244 13.36 -2.00 8.73
C TYR A 244 13.78 -0.54 8.86
N ASP A 245 14.87 -0.30 9.59
CA ASP A 245 15.37 1.07 9.82
C ASP A 245 15.96 1.67 8.55
N ASN A 246 16.43 0.83 7.64
CA ASN A 246 17.07 1.26 6.41
C ASN A 246 17.01 0.15 5.34
N PRO A 247 17.26 0.51 4.06
CA PRO A 247 17.33 -0.48 2.98
C PRO A 247 18.43 -1.56 3.12
N GLU A 248 19.50 -1.32 3.89
CA GLU A 248 20.61 -2.30 4.00
C GLU A 248 20.15 -3.58 4.67
N GLU A 249 19.19 -3.51 5.59
CA GLU A 249 18.69 -4.68 6.30
C GLU A 249 18.03 -5.71 5.36
N TYR A 250 17.40 -5.26 4.27
CA TYR A 250 16.86 -6.15 3.24
C TYR A 250 17.95 -6.86 2.42
N VAL A 251 19.12 -6.21 2.28
CA VAL A 251 20.26 -6.71 1.51
C VAL A 251 21.11 -7.67 2.34
N LEU A 252 21.07 -7.58 3.67
CA LEU A 252 21.76 -8.50 4.59
C LEU A 252 21.07 -9.87 4.71
N GLY A 253 19.82 -9.95 4.23
CA GLY A 253 19.06 -11.18 4.06
C GLY A 253 18.45 -11.74 5.35
N GLU A 254 17.43 -12.57 5.16
CA GLU A 254 16.69 -13.23 6.23
C GLU A 254 16.91 -14.73 6.22
N LYS A 255 17.17 -15.29 7.41
CA LYS A 255 17.36 -16.73 7.58
C LYS A 255 16.02 -17.44 7.76
N HIS A 256 15.70 -18.35 6.85
CA HIS A 256 14.58 -19.29 6.95
C HIS A 256 15.13 -20.72 6.99
N GLY A 257 15.16 -21.32 8.18
CA GLY A 257 15.79 -22.62 8.39
C GLY A 257 17.29 -22.59 8.08
N ASN A 258 17.71 -23.31 7.04
CA ASN A 258 19.11 -23.40 6.61
C ASN A 258 19.43 -22.53 5.37
N VAL A 259 18.46 -21.75 4.88
CA VAL A 259 18.60 -20.89 3.70
C VAL A 259 18.57 -19.44 4.15
N ILE A 260 19.40 -18.59 3.56
CA ILE A 260 19.33 -17.14 3.74
C ILE A 260 18.81 -16.55 2.43
N TYR A 261 17.72 -15.79 2.55
CA TYR A 261 17.03 -15.12 1.45
C TYR A 261 17.49 -13.66 1.42
N TYR A 262 17.97 -13.17 0.28
CA TYR A 262 18.50 -11.81 0.15
C TYR A 262 17.74 -11.07 -0.94
N ILE A 263 17.43 -9.79 -0.71
CA ILE A 263 16.91 -8.91 -1.77
C ILE A 263 18.11 -8.20 -2.41
N PRO A 264 18.29 -8.28 -3.74
CA PRO A 264 19.40 -7.61 -4.38
C PRO A 264 19.24 -6.10 -4.25
N ILE A 265 20.33 -5.43 -3.89
CA ILE A 265 20.36 -3.98 -3.66
C ILE A 265 19.87 -3.14 -4.86
N SER A 266 19.92 -3.72 -6.07
CA SER A 266 19.32 -3.12 -7.25
C SER A 266 17.81 -2.88 -7.13
N GLN A 267 17.10 -3.58 -6.23
CA GLN A 267 15.69 -3.35 -5.91
C GLN A 267 15.42 -2.04 -5.14
N PHE A 268 16.47 -1.43 -4.60
CA PHE A 268 16.37 -0.20 -3.82
C PHE A 268 17.13 0.96 -4.50
N ASP A 269 17.52 0.77 -5.77
CA ASP A 269 18.47 1.64 -6.49
C ASP A 269 17.82 2.90 -7.06
N TRP A 270 17.27 3.71 -6.17
CA TRP A 270 16.64 4.98 -6.52
C TRP A 270 17.68 6.06 -6.87
N TRP A 271 18.89 6.06 -6.28
CA TRP A 271 19.90 7.10 -6.54
C TRP A 271 20.49 7.00 -7.95
N ASN A 272 20.50 5.83 -8.59
CA ASN A 272 20.93 5.73 -10.00
C ASN A 272 19.83 6.11 -11.00
N HIS A 273 18.65 6.54 -10.55
CA HIS A 273 17.62 7.07 -11.42
C HIS A 273 18.11 8.36 -12.16
N PRO A 274 17.83 8.59 -13.47
CA PRO A 274 18.34 9.69 -14.28
C PRO A 274 17.84 11.04 -13.80
N GLU A 275 16.61 11.07 -13.26
CA GLU A 275 16.07 12.27 -12.63
C GLU A 275 16.85 12.65 -11.36
N ASN A 276 17.62 11.72 -10.78
CA ASN A 276 18.44 11.91 -9.59
C ASN A 276 19.94 12.14 -9.92
N LYS A 277 20.30 12.44 -11.17
CA LYS A 277 21.70 12.68 -11.58
C LYS A 277 22.43 13.69 -10.67
N ASN A 278 21.78 14.81 -10.34
CA ASN A 278 22.37 15.84 -9.49
C ASN A 278 22.61 15.36 -8.06
N ILE A 279 21.74 14.47 -7.54
CA ILE A 279 21.90 13.87 -6.22
C ILE A 279 23.11 12.92 -6.24
N LYS A 280 23.26 12.12 -7.30
CA LYS A 280 24.39 11.21 -7.48
C LYS A 280 25.74 11.93 -7.48
N GLU A 281 25.84 13.08 -8.14
CA GLU A 281 27.07 13.89 -8.16
C GLU A 281 27.51 14.34 -6.75
N LEU A 282 26.59 14.44 -5.78
CA LEU A 282 26.95 14.76 -4.39
C LEU A 282 27.70 13.62 -3.69
N PHE A 283 27.48 12.37 -4.10
CA PHE A 283 28.18 11.22 -3.53
C PHE A 283 29.57 11.01 -4.13
N GLU A 284 29.83 11.52 -5.34
CA GLU A 284 31.11 11.39 -6.04
C GLU A 284 32.12 12.47 -5.64
N ASN A 285 31.66 13.56 -5.00
CA ASN A 285 32.46 14.73 -4.62
C ASN A 285 32.81 14.80 -3.12
N ASN A 286 32.61 13.72 -2.35
CA ASN A 286 33.02 13.58 -0.93
C ASN A 286 33.98 12.39 -0.76
#